data_AF-A0A850GCH1-F1
#
_entry.id   AF-A0A850GCH1-F1
#
_cell.length_a   1.000
_cell.length_b   1.000
_cell.length_c   1.000
_cell.angle_alpha   90.00
_cell.angle_beta   90.00
_cell.angle_gamma   90.00
#
_symmetry.space_group_name_H-M   'P 1'
#
loop_
_entity.id
_entity.type
_entity.pdbx_description
1 polymer ?
#
loop_
_entity_poly.entity_id
_entity_poly.type
_entity_poly.pdbx_seq_one_letter_code
_entity_poly.pdbx_strand_id
1 'polypeptide(L)'
;MLRLRAPSPARSALLLGLGLLVAATGCRSSKAVEKWIPEDAAVVRCTVAGPNFQLPALVDELPTPTPPTGMLALNMDPIALDELGYERDRPVCASLMAPSAQEIQRARETLDNLEDLRRDVAVESRKLGPCRCTYAEAMDAAGLIPGCYDRPTSERCAAEADKVAALDEILDPLRAELERALIPRTHWRMVGRSDRLGRFEVRHAELIARHPGGSEVYLQKTPLPPRHGMRLVSLLLSLDDVVAVVSQDSGRALLVVREVGDLLVLDHFGYPKWSGRVDPQLQILLSYLDDTQTASYREALAAPALIRSHPLEPSDGYLIELDRDALERADQAALISAQFSGVGYDDTHEHRQNPPLLVDRISLQVPFGTEGKRLRAYLRLTEQGRQWASAAADTSLVEALSTLGLGEFVPEYEPTRKGVEALFLLRGTPVEQLLFAGPTALPKVLAAVEAANPGSVEGSIESWEVEFPVGALPSQLETRAGAEGLRERLAMEPHELRGELVDEGRAIRLALEPR
;
A
#
# COMPACT_ATOMS: atom_id res chain seq x y z
N MET A 1 74.87 -10.85 44.94
CA MET A 1 74.44 -10.39 43.59
C MET A 1 73.15 -11.12 43.23
N LEU A 2 72.12 -10.39 42.77
CA LEU A 2 70.85 -10.85 42.15
C LEU A 2 69.89 -11.64 43.07
N ARG A 3 68.57 -11.51 43.03
CA ARG A 3 67.57 -10.50 42.63
C ARG A 3 66.26 -11.11 43.19
N LEU A 4 65.46 -10.30 43.88
CA LEU A 4 64.11 -10.65 44.33
C LEU A 4 63.19 -10.93 43.13
N ARG A 5 62.34 -11.97 43.21
CA ARG A 5 61.10 -12.06 42.43
C ARG A 5 59.94 -12.45 43.34
N ALA A 6 58.99 -11.52 43.42
CA ALA A 6 57.69 -11.62 44.07
C ALA A 6 56.69 -12.42 43.20
N PRO A 7 55.56 -12.87 43.77
CA PRO A 7 54.59 -13.73 43.09
C PRO A 7 53.67 -12.95 42.13
N SER A 8 53.23 -13.65 41.08
CA SER A 8 52.25 -13.21 40.08
C SER A 8 50.82 -13.24 40.66
N PRO A 9 50.04 -12.15 40.55
CA PRO A 9 48.60 -12.18 40.66
C PRO A 9 47.99 -12.00 39.26
N ALA A 10 47.59 -13.09 38.62
CA ALA A 10 46.88 -13.03 37.34
C ALA A 10 45.78 -14.10 37.27
N ARG A 11 44.81 -14.04 38.18
CA ARG A 11 43.55 -14.81 38.11
C ARG A 11 42.40 -14.09 38.80
N SER A 12 42.06 -12.86 38.40
CA SER A 12 40.80 -12.22 38.87
C SER A 12 40.17 -11.21 37.89
N ALA A 13 40.65 -11.07 36.65
CA ALA A 13 40.14 -10.04 35.72
C ALA A 13 39.26 -10.55 34.56
N LEU A 14 38.87 -11.84 34.54
CA LEU A 14 38.17 -12.44 33.38
C LEU A 14 36.68 -12.75 33.61
N LEU A 15 36.11 -12.43 34.78
CA LEU A 15 34.71 -12.73 35.11
C LEU A 15 33.81 -11.48 35.24
N LEU A 16 34.34 -10.27 35.02
CA LEU A 16 33.58 -9.02 34.98
C LEU A 16 33.38 -8.45 33.56
N GLY A 17 33.94 -9.09 32.53
CA GLY A 17 33.85 -8.64 31.14
C GLY A 17 32.72 -9.24 30.30
N LEU A 18 32.05 -10.30 30.76
CA LEU A 18 30.94 -10.93 30.02
C LEU A 18 29.54 -10.47 30.45
N GLY A 19 29.41 -9.84 31.62
CA GLY A 19 28.11 -9.36 32.14
C GLY A 19 27.63 -8.03 31.52
N LEU A 20 28.54 -7.21 30.98
CA LEU A 20 28.19 -5.91 30.38
C LEU A 20 27.87 -5.97 28.88
N LEU A 21 28.19 -7.07 28.18
CA LEU A 21 27.83 -7.26 26.77
C LEU A 21 26.41 -7.80 26.55
N VAL A 22 25.77 -8.36 27.59
CA VAL A 22 24.36 -8.79 27.54
C VAL A 22 23.39 -7.68 27.94
N ALA A 23 23.87 -6.63 28.64
CA ALA A 23 23.07 -5.44 28.96
C ALA A 23 23.01 -4.40 27.83
N ALA A 24 23.86 -4.52 26.80
CA ALA A 24 23.88 -3.62 25.64
C ALA A 24 23.02 -4.11 24.45
N THR A 25 22.40 -5.29 24.52
CA THR A 25 21.45 -5.80 23.52
C THR A 25 19.99 -5.42 23.81
N GLY A 26 19.72 -4.67 24.88
CA GLY A 26 18.38 -4.35 25.38
C GLY A 26 17.62 -3.22 24.66
N CYS A 27 18.19 -2.56 23.65
CA CYS A 27 17.53 -1.43 22.96
C CYS A 27 17.46 -1.56 21.42
N ARG A 28 17.46 -2.80 20.88
CA ARG A 28 17.47 -3.04 19.41
C ARG A 28 16.21 -3.71 18.83
N SER A 29 15.14 -3.84 19.60
CA SER A 29 13.90 -4.53 19.14
C SER A 29 13.04 -3.72 18.16
N SER A 30 13.28 -2.42 17.94
CA SER A 30 12.47 -1.62 17.01
C SER A 30 12.62 -2.06 15.55
N LYS A 31 13.79 -2.59 15.16
CA LYS A 31 14.09 -2.98 13.77
C LYS A 31 13.36 -4.22 13.29
N ALA A 32 12.59 -4.90 14.14
CA ALA A 32 11.87 -6.10 13.72
C ALA A 32 10.76 -5.75 12.70
N VAL A 33 10.02 -4.66 12.93
CA VAL A 33 8.93 -4.21 12.06
C VAL A 33 9.46 -3.68 10.72
N GLU A 34 10.52 -2.87 10.75
CA GLU A 34 11.16 -2.31 9.55
C GLU A 34 11.59 -3.39 8.55
N LYS A 35 12.04 -4.56 9.04
CA LYS A 35 12.45 -5.70 8.18
C LYS A 35 11.34 -6.28 7.32
N TRP A 36 10.09 -5.91 7.55
CA TRP A 36 8.93 -6.39 6.79
C TRP A 36 8.41 -5.37 5.79
N ILE A 37 9.03 -4.18 5.72
CA ILE A 37 8.68 -3.13 4.77
C ILE A 37 9.64 -3.24 3.58
N PRO A 38 9.16 -3.66 2.40
CA PRO A 38 10.03 -3.81 1.25
C PRO A 38 10.48 -2.47 0.70
N GLU A 39 11.66 -2.47 0.10
CA GLU A 39 12.28 -1.29 -0.50
C GLU A 39 11.40 -0.60 -1.54
N ASP A 40 10.53 -1.32 -2.24
CA ASP A 40 9.69 -0.86 -3.35
C ASP A 40 8.22 -0.67 -2.99
N ALA A 41 7.88 -0.62 -1.69
CA ALA A 41 6.53 -0.31 -1.23
C ALA A 41 6.04 1.03 -1.83
N ALA A 42 4.81 1.03 -2.37
CA ALA A 42 4.17 2.23 -2.92
C ALA A 42 3.77 3.21 -1.83
N VAL A 43 3.26 2.67 -0.72
CA VAL A 43 2.80 3.43 0.43
C VAL A 43 3.32 2.75 1.68
N VAL A 44 3.77 3.52 2.66
CA VAL A 44 4.03 3.06 4.02
C VAL A 44 3.28 4.00 4.96
N ARG A 45 2.52 3.46 5.91
CA ARG A 45 1.85 4.22 6.97
C ARG A 45 2.20 3.59 8.30
N CYS A 46 2.82 4.33 9.20
CA CYS A 46 3.12 3.85 10.54
C CYS A 46 2.45 4.72 11.60
N THR A 47 2.02 4.05 12.67
CA THR A 47 1.47 4.67 13.87
C THR A 47 1.77 3.78 15.08
N VAL A 48 1.25 4.11 16.26
CA VAL A 48 1.31 3.28 17.45
C VAL A 48 -0.08 2.73 17.80
N ALA A 49 -0.11 1.55 18.42
CA ALA A 49 -1.33 1.01 19.01
C ALA A 49 -1.58 1.62 20.41
N GLY A 50 -2.82 1.97 20.74
CA GLY A 50 -3.17 2.41 22.10
C GLY A 50 -4.50 3.17 22.23
N PRO A 51 -5.21 3.05 23.36
CA PRO A 51 -6.55 3.62 23.55
C PRO A 51 -6.62 5.15 23.72
N ASN A 52 -5.47 5.81 23.96
CA ASN A 52 -5.41 7.24 24.31
C ASN A 52 -4.88 8.12 23.17
N PHE A 53 -4.73 7.56 21.97
CA PHE A 53 -4.20 8.27 20.83
C PHE A 53 -5.32 8.71 19.90
N GLN A 54 -5.49 10.02 19.76
CA GLN A 54 -6.22 10.57 18.62
C GLN A 54 -5.23 10.76 17.47
N LEU A 55 -5.63 10.31 16.29
CA LEU A 55 -4.90 10.58 15.05
C LEU A 55 -4.86 12.10 14.84
N PRO A 56 -3.70 12.69 14.51
CA PRO A 56 -3.62 14.10 14.22
C PRO A 56 -4.41 14.38 12.95
N ALA A 57 -5.37 15.30 13.02
CA ALA A 57 -6.23 15.65 11.89
C ALA A 57 -5.40 16.02 10.63
N LEU A 58 -4.22 16.63 10.80
CA LEU A 58 -3.30 16.97 9.70
C LEU A 58 -2.89 15.75 8.85
N VAL A 59 -2.78 14.55 9.43
CA VAL A 59 -2.39 13.32 8.70
C VAL A 59 -3.57 12.74 7.94
N ASP A 60 -4.77 12.78 8.52
CA ASP A 60 -6.00 12.28 7.90
C ASP A 60 -6.53 13.23 6.81
N GLU A 61 -6.19 14.52 6.90
CA GLU A 61 -6.49 15.53 5.88
C GLU A 61 -5.61 15.38 4.62
N LEU A 62 -4.47 14.66 4.70
CA LEU A 62 -3.61 14.43 3.54
C LEU A 62 -4.19 13.32 2.65
N PRO A 63 -4.40 13.60 1.35
CA PRO A 63 -4.95 12.61 0.44
C PRO A 63 -3.91 11.53 0.21
N THR A 64 -4.06 10.41 0.90
CA THR A 64 -3.08 9.32 0.93
C THR A 64 -3.85 8.00 0.91
N PRO A 65 -3.41 6.98 0.14
CA PRO A 65 -4.10 5.71 0.09
C PRO A 65 -4.27 5.09 1.49
N THR A 66 -5.46 4.57 1.78
CA THR A 66 -5.76 3.93 3.06
C THR A 66 -5.68 2.40 2.93
N PRO A 67 -5.17 1.70 3.96
CA PRO A 67 -5.21 0.24 3.97
C PRO A 67 -6.67 -0.26 3.92
N PRO A 68 -6.98 -1.28 3.12
CA PRO A 68 -8.34 -1.82 2.95
C PRO A 68 -8.81 -2.65 4.13
N THR A 69 -8.01 -2.74 5.21
CA THR A 69 -8.23 -3.67 6.32
C THR A 69 -9.50 -3.41 7.11
N GLY A 70 -10.21 -2.29 6.86
CA GLY A 70 -11.68 -2.08 6.85
C GLY A 70 -12.55 -2.49 8.06
N MET A 71 -12.00 -3.29 8.98
CA MET A 71 -12.57 -3.89 10.18
C MET A 71 -11.53 -3.96 11.29
N LEU A 72 -10.29 -4.31 10.91
CA LEU A 72 -9.25 -4.71 11.85
C LEU A 72 -8.37 -3.53 12.22
N ALA A 73 -8.10 -2.64 11.26
CA ALA A 73 -7.33 -1.43 11.49
C ALA A 73 -7.91 -0.29 10.65
N LEU A 74 -9.17 0.07 10.91
CA LEU A 74 -9.88 1.19 10.27
C LEU A 74 -8.95 2.41 10.16
N ASN A 75 -8.43 2.71 8.98
CA ASN A 75 -7.48 3.80 8.74
C ASN A 75 -6.28 3.83 9.72
N MET A 76 -5.80 2.67 10.18
CA MET A 76 -4.76 2.58 11.22
C MET A 76 -5.16 3.22 12.57
N ASP A 77 -6.45 3.17 12.94
CA ASP A 77 -6.94 3.63 14.24
C ASP A 77 -6.18 2.94 15.40
N PRO A 78 -5.47 3.69 16.27
CA PRO A 78 -4.72 3.15 17.39
C PRO A 78 -5.53 2.24 18.33
N ILE A 79 -6.83 2.51 18.51
CA ILE A 79 -7.73 1.70 19.34
C ILE A 79 -7.99 0.35 18.66
N ALA A 80 -8.32 0.36 17.37
CA ALA A 80 -8.54 -0.85 16.60
C ALA A 80 -7.28 -1.73 16.59
N LEU A 81 -6.09 -1.11 16.45
CA LEU A 81 -4.81 -1.81 16.52
C LEU A 81 -4.58 -2.48 17.91
N ASP A 82 -4.89 -1.80 19.02
CA ASP A 82 -4.84 -2.42 20.36
C ASP A 82 -5.87 -3.56 20.50
N GLU A 83 -7.05 -3.40 19.92
CA GLU A 83 -8.10 -4.43 19.94
C GLU A 83 -7.69 -5.70 19.22
N LEU A 84 -6.95 -5.59 18.11
CA LEU A 84 -6.36 -6.72 17.38
C LEU A 84 -5.28 -7.46 18.16
N GLY A 85 -4.57 -6.77 19.06
CA GLY A 85 -3.51 -7.36 19.87
C GLY A 85 -2.11 -6.83 19.60
N TYR A 86 -1.95 -5.76 18.84
CA TYR A 86 -0.64 -5.10 18.75
C TYR A 86 -0.21 -4.57 20.12
N GLU A 87 1.10 -4.65 20.41
CA GLU A 87 1.72 -4.15 21.63
C GLU A 87 1.53 -2.63 21.71
N ARG A 88 1.10 -2.13 22.87
CA ARG A 88 0.84 -0.69 23.07
C ARG A 88 2.11 0.12 22.94
N ASP A 89 1.95 1.34 22.43
CA ASP A 89 3.03 2.32 22.25
C ASP A 89 4.19 1.79 21.36
N ARG A 90 3.93 0.73 20.58
CA ARG A 90 4.86 0.19 19.59
C ARG A 90 4.42 0.52 18.18
N PRO A 91 5.38 0.74 17.26
CA PRO A 91 5.05 1.04 15.88
C PRO A 91 4.35 -0.15 15.23
N VAL A 92 3.26 0.15 14.53
CA VAL A 92 2.57 -0.73 13.59
C VAL A 92 2.61 -0.03 12.24
N CYS A 93 3.11 -0.74 11.23
CA CYS A 93 3.27 -0.20 9.89
C CYS A 93 2.41 -1.00 8.90
N ALA A 94 1.62 -0.30 8.08
CA ALA A 94 0.97 -0.82 6.89
C ALA A 94 1.75 -0.40 5.64
N SER A 95 1.90 -1.32 4.69
CA SER A 95 2.62 -1.08 3.45
C SER A 95 1.85 -1.64 2.27
N LEU A 96 1.73 -0.85 1.20
CA LEU A 96 1.16 -1.29 -0.08
C LEU A 96 2.29 -1.78 -0.97
N MET A 97 2.24 -3.05 -1.36
CA MET A 97 3.19 -3.64 -2.28
C MET A 97 2.78 -3.31 -3.70
N ALA A 98 3.72 -2.71 -4.45
CA ALA A 98 3.56 -2.54 -5.88
C ALA A 98 4.08 -3.80 -6.58
N PRO A 99 3.36 -4.34 -7.58
CA PRO A 99 3.94 -5.37 -8.44
C PRO A 99 5.16 -4.80 -9.19
N SER A 100 6.09 -5.68 -9.50
CA SER A 100 7.23 -5.36 -10.36
C SER A 100 6.77 -5.08 -11.79
N ALA A 101 7.60 -4.35 -12.55
CA ALA A 101 7.33 -4.11 -13.97
C ALA A 101 7.25 -5.42 -14.78
N GLN A 102 8.00 -6.45 -14.38
CA GLN A 102 7.96 -7.76 -15.02
C GLN A 102 6.64 -8.48 -14.76
N GLU A 103 6.10 -8.42 -13.54
CA GLU A 103 4.79 -8.99 -13.22
C GLU A 103 3.67 -8.28 -13.98
N ILE A 104 3.72 -6.94 -14.07
CA ILE A 104 2.76 -6.15 -14.86
C ILE A 104 2.78 -6.58 -16.33
N GLN A 105 3.97 -6.75 -16.92
CA GLN A 105 4.09 -7.18 -18.31
C GLN A 105 3.53 -8.60 -18.53
N ARG A 106 3.91 -9.56 -17.67
CA ARG A 106 3.39 -10.95 -17.75
C ARG A 106 1.88 -11.01 -17.57
N ALA A 107 1.34 -10.18 -16.69
CA ALA A 107 -0.08 -10.08 -16.45
C ALA A 107 -0.86 -9.63 -17.68
N ARG A 108 -0.35 -8.61 -18.41
CA ARG A 108 -0.95 -8.16 -19.69
C ARG A 108 -0.97 -9.28 -20.72
N GLU A 109 0.18 -9.91 -20.95
CA GLU A 109 0.32 -10.99 -21.94
C GLU A 109 -0.62 -12.17 -21.66
N THR A 110 -0.77 -12.54 -20.39
CA THR A 110 -1.62 -13.67 -20.03
C THR A 110 -3.11 -13.33 -20.11
N LEU A 111 -3.48 -12.07 -19.84
CA LEU A 111 -4.87 -11.65 -19.91
C LEU A 111 -5.44 -11.75 -21.34
N ASP A 112 -4.67 -11.29 -22.32
CA ASP A 112 -5.06 -11.36 -23.74
C ASP A 112 -5.27 -12.84 -24.16
N ASN A 113 -4.36 -13.73 -23.78
CA ASN A 113 -4.48 -15.17 -24.04
C ASN A 113 -5.72 -15.79 -23.37
N LEU A 114 -6.00 -15.41 -22.11
CA LEU A 114 -7.16 -15.90 -21.38
C LEU A 114 -8.47 -15.49 -22.06
N GLU A 115 -8.58 -14.26 -22.56
CA GLU A 115 -9.77 -13.79 -23.26
C GLU A 115 -10.02 -14.58 -24.55
N ASP A 116 -8.98 -14.85 -25.33
CA ASP A 116 -9.08 -15.65 -26.56
C ASP A 116 -9.44 -17.11 -26.25
N LEU A 117 -8.78 -17.75 -25.28
CA LEU A 117 -9.10 -19.12 -24.87
C LEU A 117 -10.53 -19.24 -24.33
N ARG A 118 -11.03 -18.25 -23.58
CA ARG A 118 -12.42 -18.23 -23.13
C ARG A 118 -13.40 -18.13 -24.28
N ARG A 119 -13.07 -17.35 -25.33
CA ARG A 119 -13.88 -17.27 -26.55
C ARG A 119 -13.92 -18.62 -27.27
N ASP A 120 -12.78 -19.29 -27.39
CA ASP A 120 -12.66 -20.60 -28.03
C ASP A 120 -13.41 -21.69 -27.25
N VAL A 121 -13.23 -21.77 -25.93
CA VAL A 121 -14.00 -22.67 -25.05
C VAL A 121 -15.51 -22.41 -25.20
N ALA A 122 -15.93 -21.15 -25.28
CA ALA A 122 -17.34 -20.82 -25.49
C ALA A 122 -17.88 -21.29 -26.85
N VAL A 123 -17.06 -21.29 -27.90
CA VAL A 123 -17.43 -21.77 -29.24
C VAL A 123 -17.44 -23.30 -29.30
N GLU A 124 -16.38 -23.93 -28.82
CA GLU A 124 -16.20 -25.39 -28.89
C GLU A 124 -17.16 -26.13 -27.96
N SER A 125 -17.36 -25.66 -26.73
CA SER A 125 -18.30 -26.29 -25.78
C SER A 125 -19.75 -26.27 -26.27
N ARG A 126 -20.14 -25.32 -27.14
CA ARG A 126 -21.48 -25.31 -27.77
C ARG A 126 -21.70 -26.50 -28.71
N LYS A 127 -20.63 -27.07 -29.29
CA LYS A 127 -20.71 -28.24 -30.17
C LYS A 127 -21.10 -29.52 -29.40
N LEU A 128 -20.92 -29.54 -28.08
CA LEU A 128 -21.38 -30.62 -27.20
C LEU A 128 -22.90 -30.62 -26.96
N GLY A 129 -23.61 -29.61 -27.49
CA GLY A 129 -25.07 -29.56 -27.48
C GLY A 129 -25.67 -28.90 -26.23
N PRO A 130 -26.98 -29.10 -26.00
CA PRO A 130 -27.73 -28.40 -24.95
C PRO A 130 -27.35 -28.86 -23.53
N CYS A 131 -26.77 -30.05 -23.38
CA CYS A 131 -26.43 -30.66 -22.10
C CYS A 131 -25.02 -30.31 -21.57
N ARG A 132 -24.28 -29.41 -22.23
CA ARG A 132 -22.91 -29.03 -21.85
C ARG A 132 -22.76 -28.57 -20.39
N CYS A 133 -23.77 -27.92 -19.82
CA CYS A 133 -23.70 -27.48 -18.42
C CYS A 133 -23.79 -28.66 -17.44
N THR A 134 -24.51 -29.71 -17.79
CA THR A 134 -24.53 -30.97 -17.03
C THR A 134 -23.18 -31.67 -17.10
N TYR A 135 -22.53 -31.65 -18.25
CA TYR A 135 -21.17 -32.19 -18.39
C TYR A 135 -20.18 -31.39 -17.55
N ALA A 136 -20.27 -30.06 -17.58
CA ALA A 136 -19.44 -29.18 -16.77
C ALA A 136 -19.68 -29.36 -15.26
N GLU A 137 -20.93 -29.51 -14.82
CA GLU A 137 -21.26 -29.76 -13.41
C GLU A 137 -20.69 -31.11 -12.92
N ALA A 138 -20.73 -32.16 -13.75
CA ALA A 138 -20.19 -33.47 -13.40
C ALA A 138 -18.67 -33.48 -13.13
N MET A 139 -17.96 -32.45 -13.58
CA MET A 139 -16.52 -32.26 -13.44
C MET A 139 -16.16 -30.95 -12.69
N ASP A 140 -17.13 -30.36 -11.99
CA ASP A 140 -17.00 -29.10 -11.22
C ASP A 140 -16.55 -27.88 -12.04
N ALA A 141 -16.68 -27.91 -13.37
CA ALA A 141 -16.20 -26.87 -14.29
C ALA A 141 -17.29 -25.90 -14.77
N ALA A 142 -18.47 -25.89 -14.13
CA ALA A 142 -19.61 -25.06 -14.56
C ALA A 142 -19.29 -23.56 -14.63
N GLY A 143 -18.41 -23.06 -13.75
CA GLY A 143 -17.94 -21.68 -13.75
C GLY A 143 -16.96 -21.32 -14.87
N LEU A 144 -16.32 -22.31 -15.50
CA LEU A 144 -15.39 -22.09 -16.62
C LEU A 144 -16.13 -22.00 -17.97
N ILE A 145 -17.40 -22.44 -18.02
CA ILE A 145 -18.21 -22.40 -19.23
C ILE A 145 -19.19 -21.22 -19.17
N PRO A 146 -19.08 -20.24 -20.08
CA PRO A 146 -19.97 -19.09 -20.10
C PRO A 146 -21.45 -19.48 -20.14
N GLY A 147 -22.21 -18.99 -19.16
CA GLY A 147 -23.65 -19.20 -19.04
C GLY A 147 -24.08 -20.55 -18.43
N CYS A 148 -23.15 -21.33 -17.87
CA CYS A 148 -23.49 -22.58 -17.18
C CYS A 148 -23.62 -22.44 -15.66
N TYR A 149 -22.99 -21.45 -15.03
CA TYR A 149 -23.00 -21.31 -13.58
C TYR A 149 -24.42 -21.15 -12.99
N ASP A 150 -25.19 -20.17 -13.46
CA ASP A 150 -26.54 -19.89 -12.94
C ASP A 150 -27.62 -20.74 -13.62
N ARG A 151 -27.24 -21.67 -14.51
CA ARG A 151 -28.19 -22.42 -15.31
C ARG A 151 -28.46 -23.76 -14.63
N PRO A 152 -29.69 -24.00 -14.12
CA PRO A 152 -30.01 -25.30 -13.55
C PRO A 152 -29.85 -26.38 -14.62
N THR A 153 -29.26 -27.51 -14.23
CA THR A 153 -29.13 -28.64 -15.12
C THR A 153 -30.49 -29.25 -15.43
N SER A 154 -30.66 -29.66 -16.68
CA SER A 154 -31.91 -30.23 -17.15
C SER A 154 -31.98 -31.69 -16.74
N GLU A 155 -33.10 -32.12 -16.15
CA GLU A 155 -33.36 -33.54 -15.84
C GLU A 155 -33.31 -34.45 -17.07
N ARG A 156 -33.39 -33.88 -18.28
CA ARG A 156 -33.26 -34.61 -19.55
C ARG A 156 -31.82 -34.86 -19.98
N CYS A 157 -30.85 -34.29 -19.30
CA CYS A 157 -29.43 -34.43 -19.59
C CYS A 157 -28.81 -35.40 -18.60
N ALA A 158 -28.08 -36.40 -19.10
CA ALA A 158 -27.25 -37.28 -18.29
C ALA A 158 -25.77 -36.95 -18.51
N ALA A 159 -24.92 -37.19 -17.51
CA ALA A 159 -23.47 -37.02 -17.67
C ALA A 159 -22.88 -38.14 -18.55
N GLU A 160 -22.94 -37.96 -19.87
CA GLU A 160 -22.37 -38.88 -20.86
C GLU A 160 -20.84 -38.85 -20.79
N ALA A 161 -20.22 -39.99 -20.50
CA ALA A 161 -18.78 -40.06 -20.23
C ALA A 161 -17.90 -39.57 -21.40
N ASP A 162 -18.29 -39.85 -22.65
CA ASP A 162 -17.58 -39.36 -23.84
C ASP A 162 -17.69 -37.84 -23.98
N LYS A 163 -18.84 -37.25 -23.61
CA LYS A 163 -19.04 -35.80 -23.65
C LYS A 163 -18.34 -35.07 -22.52
N VAL A 164 -18.27 -35.67 -21.34
CA VAL A 164 -17.48 -35.15 -20.20
C VAL A 164 -16.00 -35.16 -20.57
N ALA A 165 -15.49 -36.27 -21.12
CA ALA A 165 -14.09 -36.35 -21.58
C ALA A 165 -13.78 -35.33 -22.69
N ALA A 166 -14.68 -35.17 -23.67
CA ALA A 166 -14.50 -34.16 -24.72
C ALA A 166 -14.54 -32.72 -24.18
N LEU A 167 -15.34 -32.44 -23.15
CA LEU A 167 -15.34 -31.13 -22.49
C LEU A 167 -14.04 -30.88 -21.72
N ASP A 168 -13.50 -31.92 -21.08
CA ASP A 168 -12.22 -31.87 -20.39
C ASP A 168 -11.10 -31.46 -21.35
N GLU A 169 -11.00 -32.12 -22.51
CA GLU A 169 -10.04 -31.78 -23.57
C GLU A 169 -10.22 -30.33 -24.09
N ILE A 170 -11.46 -29.84 -24.20
CA ILE A 170 -11.75 -28.44 -24.58
C ILE A 170 -11.25 -27.46 -23.51
N LEU A 171 -11.35 -27.83 -22.24
CA LEU A 171 -10.99 -26.97 -21.10
C LEU A 171 -9.50 -26.99 -20.78
N ASP A 172 -8.76 -28.02 -21.20
CA ASP A 172 -7.35 -28.19 -20.87
C ASP A 172 -6.47 -26.96 -21.20
N PRO A 173 -6.57 -26.33 -22.40
CA PRO A 173 -5.79 -25.13 -22.69
C PRO A 173 -6.13 -23.97 -21.76
N LEU A 174 -7.41 -23.77 -21.43
CA LEU A 174 -7.84 -22.71 -20.52
C LEU A 174 -7.30 -22.94 -19.11
N ARG A 175 -7.36 -24.18 -18.60
CA ARG A 175 -6.80 -24.51 -17.27
C ARG A 175 -5.29 -24.30 -17.22
N ALA A 176 -4.57 -24.75 -18.25
CA ALA A 176 -3.13 -24.54 -18.34
C ALA A 176 -2.76 -23.05 -18.34
N GLU A 177 -3.57 -22.20 -18.97
CA GLU A 177 -3.36 -20.75 -18.95
C GLU A 177 -3.73 -20.14 -17.59
N LEU A 178 -4.83 -20.57 -16.95
CA LEU A 178 -5.19 -20.14 -15.59
C LEU A 178 -4.12 -20.50 -14.55
N GLU A 179 -3.34 -21.56 -14.77
CA GLU A 179 -2.20 -21.90 -13.91
C GLU A 179 -1.01 -20.94 -14.06
N ARG A 180 -0.89 -20.28 -15.22
CA ARG A 180 0.21 -19.36 -15.54
C ARG A 180 -0.18 -17.90 -15.36
N ALA A 181 -1.47 -17.61 -15.46
CA ALA A 181 -2.04 -16.29 -15.37
C ALA A 181 -1.70 -15.63 -14.04
N LEU A 182 -1.25 -14.38 -14.14
CA LEU A 182 -1.04 -13.49 -13.02
C LEU A 182 -2.02 -12.33 -13.17
N ILE A 183 -3.16 -12.39 -12.49
CA ILE A 183 -4.04 -11.22 -12.36
C ILE A 183 -3.53 -10.42 -11.17
N PRO A 184 -3.08 -9.17 -11.38
CA PRO A 184 -2.51 -8.38 -10.30
C PRO A 184 -3.53 -8.18 -9.17
N ARG A 185 -3.04 -8.15 -7.94
CA ARG A 185 -3.83 -7.88 -6.74
C ARG A 185 -3.20 -6.70 -6.03
N THR A 186 -4.03 -5.92 -5.35
CA THR A 186 -3.52 -5.01 -4.32
C THR A 186 -3.10 -5.86 -3.11
N HIS A 187 -1.84 -5.73 -2.69
CA HIS A 187 -1.34 -6.42 -1.50
C HIS A 187 -0.93 -5.39 -0.46
N TRP A 188 -1.70 -5.35 0.62
CA TRP A 188 -1.37 -4.56 1.80
C TRP A 188 -0.83 -5.48 2.89
N ARG A 189 0.31 -5.15 3.45
CA ARG A 189 0.87 -5.82 4.63
C ARG A 189 0.87 -4.86 5.81
N MET A 190 0.23 -5.26 6.89
CA MET A 190 0.36 -4.61 8.19
C MET A 190 1.23 -5.48 9.10
N VAL A 191 2.14 -4.85 9.83
CA VAL A 191 3.08 -5.55 10.71
C VAL A 191 3.34 -4.72 11.96
N GLY A 192 3.38 -5.39 13.10
CA GLY A 192 3.68 -4.80 14.39
C GLY A 192 3.98 -5.86 15.43
N ARG A 193 4.64 -5.48 16.52
CA ARG A 193 4.84 -6.40 17.65
C ARG A 193 3.50 -6.70 18.31
N SER A 194 3.34 -7.91 18.82
CA SER A 194 2.17 -8.36 19.57
C SER A 194 2.63 -8.97 20.89
N ASP A 195 2.03 -8.50 21.98
CA ASP A 195 2.14 -9.10 23.31
C ASP A 195 0.96 -10.05 23.62
N ARG A 196 0.10 -10.27 22.64
CA ARG A 196 -1.20 -10.96 22.75
C ARG A 196 -1.43 -11.94 21.60
N LEU A 197 -0.46 -12.81 21.34
CA LEU A 197 -0.58 -13.91 20.38
C LEU A 197 -1.80 -14.80 20.70
N GLY A 198 -2.45 -15.34 19.67
CA GLY A 198 -3.70 -16.10 19.73
C GLY A 198 -4.98 -15.25 19.89
N ARG A 199 -4.85 -13.92 20.05
CA ARG A 199 -6.02 -13.05 20.31
C ARG A 199 -7.02 -13.00 19.16
N PHE A 200 -6.53 -13.06 17.92
CA PHE A 200 -7.41 -13.08 16.75
C PHE A 200 -8.32 -14.32 16.76
N GLU A 201 -7.76 -15.51 16.98
CA GLU A 201 -8.54 -16.76 17.04
C GLU A 201 -9.65 -16.69 18.09
N VAL A 202 -9.37 -16.10 19.25
CA VAL A 202 -10.34 -15.98 20.36
C VAL A 202 -11.46 -14.96 20.05
N ARG A 203 -11.16 -13.89 19.32
CA ARG A 203 -12.08 -12.74 19.14
C ARG A 203 -12.61 -12.54 17.73
N HIS A 204 -12.25 -13.40 16.76
CA HIS A 204 -12.63 -13.23 15.35
C HIS A 204 -14.14 -12.97 15.18
N ALA A 205 -15.02 -13.69 15.88
CA ALA A 205 -16.46 -13.50 15.78
C ALA A 205 -16.92 -12.07 16.12
N GLU A 206 -16.31 -11.45 17.14
CA GLU A 206 -16.59 -10.06 17.52
C GLU A 206 -16.03 -9.07 16.48
N LEU A 207 -14.82 -9.32 15.99
CA LEU A 207 -14.16 -8.48 14.99
C LEU A 207 -14.92 -8.49 13.66
N ILE A 208 -15.40 -9.65 13.22
CA ILE A 208 -16.16 -9.82 11.96
C ILE A 208 -17.54 -9.19 12.05
N ALA A 209 -18.23 -9.30 13.20
CA ALA A 209 -19.58 -8.75 13.36
C ALA A 209 -19.65 -7.23 13.12
N ARG A 210 -18.50 -6.54 13.20
CA ARG A 210 -18.36 -5.11 12.93
C ARG A 210 -18.11 -4.80 11.43
N HIS A 211 -17.92 -5.79 10.57
CA HIS A 211 -17.68 -5.57 9.14
C HIS A 211 -18.96 -5.35 8.35
N PRO A 212 -19.03 -4.26 7.54
CA PRO A 212 -20.06 -4.12 6.53
C PRO A 212 -19.73 -5.02 5.32
N GLY A 213 -20.22 -6.26 5.34
CA GLY A 213 -20.09 -7.18 4.20
C GLY A 213 -19.96 -8.63 4.65
N GLY A 214 -20.42 -9.56 3.81
CA GLY A 214 -20.24 -10.98 4.08
C GLY A 214 -18.76 -11.32 4.20
N SER A 215 -18.33 -11.83 5.35
CA SER A 215 -16.97 -12.30 5.56
C SER A 215 -17.00 -13.66 6.23
N GLU A 216 -16.12 -14.53 5.77
CA GLU A 216 -16.01 -15.89 6.26
C GLU A 216 -14.59 -16.11 6.79
N VAL A 217 -14.49 -16.60 8.03
CA VAL A 217 -13.21 -16.86 8.69
C VAL A 217 -12.96 -18.34 8.76
N TYR A 218 -11.77 -18.73 8.32
CA TYR A 218 -11.26 -20.08 8.39
C TYR A 218 -10.09 -20.10 9.36
N LEU A 219 -10.18 -20.98 10.34
CA LEU A 219 -9.14 -21.21 11.34
C LEU A 219 -8.41 -22.51 11.05
N GLN A 220 -7.19 -22.64 11.54
CA GLN A 220 -6.47 -23.90 11.49
C GLN A 220 -7.35 -25.05 12.02
N LYS A 221 -7.25 -26.23 11.39
CA LYS A 221 -7.96 -27.47 11.78
C LYS A 221 -9.48 -27.42 11.68
N THR A 222 -10.06 -26.35 11.14
CA THR A 222 -11.49 -26.30 10.83
C THR A 222 -11.75 -26.96 9.47
N PRO A 223 -12.73 -27.88 9.36
CA PRO A 223 -13.10 -28.45 8.07
C PRO A 223 -13.51 -27.33 7.10
N LEU A 224 -12.92 -27.31 5.91
CA LEU A 224 -13.26 -26.34 4.87
C LEU A 224 -14.45 -26.85 4.05
N PRO A 225 -15.37 -25.96 3.63
CA PRO A 225 -16.45 -26.33 2.73
C PRO A 225 -15.89 -26.81 1.38
N PRO A 226 -16.53 -27.75 0.68
CA PRO A 226 -16.08 -28.21 -0.63
C PRO A 226 -16.53 -27.22 -1.73
N ARG A 227 -15.85 -26.07 -1.85
CA ARG A 227 -16.11 -25.06 -2.88
C ARG A 227 -14.81 -24.46 -3.42
N HIS A 228 -14.88 -23.80 -4.58
CA HIS A 228 -13.73 -23.12 -5.20
C HIS A 228 -13.07 -22.09 -4.24
N GLY A 229 -11.77 -21.88 -4.40
CA GLY A 229 -10.96 -21.01 -3.53
C GLY A 229 -10.49 -21.68 -2.25
N MET A 230 -11.05 -22.84 -1.89
CA MET A 230 -10.69 -23.53 -0.64
C MET A 230 -9.37 -24.28 -0.72
N ARG A 231 -8.82 -24.52 -1.92
CA ARG A 231 -7.49 -25.10 -2.07
C ARG A 231 -6.42 -24.09 -1.63
N LEU A 232 -6.53 -22.84 -2.04
CA LEU A 232 -5.67 -21.76 -1.56
C LEU A 232 -5.81 -21.60 -0.05
N VAL A 233 -7.04 -21.47 0.47
CA VAL A 233 -7.29 -21.33 1.92
C VAL A 233 -6.67 -22.48 2.71
N SER A 234 -6.87 -23.72 2.28
CA SER A 234 -6.27 -24.91 2.90
C SER A 234 -4.75 -24.84 2.92
N LEU A 235 -4.14 -24.46 1.79
CA LEU A 235 -2.70 -24.34 1.66
C LEU A 235 -2.13 -23.21 2.53
N LEU A 236 -2.83 -22.09 2.65
CA LEU A 236 -2.43 -21.00 3.52
C LEU A 236 -2.53 -21.39 4.99
N LEU A 237 -3.62 -22.03 5.42
CA LEU A 237 -3.78 -22.55 6.79
C LEU A 237 -2.79 -23.67 7.13
N SER A 238 -2.12 -24.26 6.14
CA SER A 238 -1.06 -25.24 6.35
C SER A 238 0.30 -24.63 6.66
N LEU A 239 0.46 -23.31 6.53
CA LEU A 239 1.67 -22.60 6.90
C LEU A 239 1.74 -22.43 8.42
N ASP A 240 2.91 -22.69 9.01
CA ASP A 240 3.13 -22.74 10.47
C ASP A 240 2.78 -21.43 11.18
N ASP A 241 2.95 -20.29 10.51
CA ASP A 241 2.72 -18.95 11.05
C ASP A 241 1.31 -18.40 10.79
N VAL A 242 0.47 -19.08 9.99
CA VAL A 242 -0.88 -18.60 9.64
C VAL A 242 -1.90 -19.11 10.65
N VAL A 243 -2.50 -18.20 11.43
CA VAL A 243 -3.53 -18.54 12.43
C VAL A 243 -4.94 -18.49 11.85
N ALA A 244 -5.18 -17.62 10.86
CA ALA A 244 -6.47 -17.51 10.22
C ALA A 244 -6.36 -16.99 8.79
N VAL A 245 -7.36 -17.34 7.98
CA VAL A 245 -7.60 -16.77 6.66
C VAL A 245 -9.03 -16.25 6.64
N VAL A 246 -9.23 -15.01 6.21
CA VAL A 246 -10.54 -14.35 6.11
C VAL A 246 -10.84 -14.05 4.66
N SER A 247 -11.93 -14.62 4.15
CA SER A 247 -12.50 -14.23 2.85
C SER A 247 -13.40 -13.01 3.06
N GLN A 248 -13.08 -11.91 2.41
CA GLN A 248 -13.77 -10.62 2.51
C GLN A 248 -14.46 -10.26 1.19
N ASP A 249 -15.41 -9.32 1.23
CA ASP A 249 -16.10 -8.77 0.05
C ASP A 249 -16.66 -9.85 -0.90
N SER A 250 -17.28 -10.89 -0.34
CA SER A 250 -17.78 -12.06 -1.08
C SER A 250 -16.71 -12.79 -1.89
N GLY A 251 -15.49 -12.91 -1.35
CA GLY A 251 -14.37 -13.63 -1.98
C GLY A 251 -13.51 -12.78 -2.92
N ARG A 252 -13.72 -11.45 -2.96
CA ARG A 252 -12.91 -10.53 -3.76
C ARG A 252 -11.62 -10.09 -3.08
N ALA A 253 -11.52 -10.37 -1.78
CA ALA A 253 -10.33 -10.10 -1.01
C ALA A 253 -10.09 -11.24 -0.02
N LEU A 254 -8.82 -11.44 0.29
CA LEU A 254 -8.33 -12.43 1.22
C LEU A 254 -7.42 -11.73 2.22
N LEU A 255 -7.71 -11.91 3.50
CA LEU A 255 -6.83 -11.47 4.58
C LEU A 255 -6.20 -12.70 5.23
N VAL A 256 -4.88 -12.74 5.28
CA VAL A 256 -4.10 -13.77 5.95
C VAL A 256 -3.57 -13.19 7.25
N VAL A 257 -3.96 -13.79 8.37
CA VAL A 257 -3.54 -13.38 9.72
C VAL A 257 -2.41 -14.31 10.17
N ARG A 258 -1.27 -13.73 10.52
CA ARG A 258 -0.06 -14.49 10.85
C ARG A 258 0.58 -14.03 12.15
N GLU A 259 1.16 -14.99 12.86
CA GLU A 259 1.90 -14.80 14.09
C GLU A 259 3.33 -15.32 13.90
N VAL A 260 4.25 -14.40 13.60
CA VAL A 260 5.65 -14.71 13.26
C VAL A 260 6.55 -14.31 14.42
N GLY A 261 6.87 -15.26 15.30
CA GLY A 261 7.62 -14.97 16.53
C GLY A 261 6.80 -14.08 17.46
N ASP A 262 7.25 -12.84 17.69
CA ASP A 262 6.52 -11.82 18.47
C ASP A 262 5.81 -10.78 17.59
N LEU A 263 5.68 -11.05 16.28
CA LEU A 263 5.02 -10.15 15.32
C LEU A 263 3.63 -10.67 14.96
N LEU A 264 2.67 -9.74 14.92
CA LEU A 264 1.41 -9.93 14.23
C LEU A 264 1.55 -9.34 12.83
N VAL A 265 1.27 -10.15 11.80
CA VAL A 265 1.33 -9.74 10.40
C VAL A 265 -0.02 -9.99 9.75
N LEU A 266 -0.59 -8.97 9.12
CA LEU A 266 -1.86 -9.02 8.41
C LEU A 266 -1.61 -8.73 6.93
N ASP A 267 -1.72 -9.75 6.08
CA ASP A 267 -1.58 -9.61 4.63
C ASP A 267 -2.96 -9.62 3.96
N HIS A 268 -3.37 -8.47 3.45
CA HIS A 268 -4.60 -8.30 2.70
C HIS A 268 -4.32 -8.29 1.20
N PHE A 269 -4.86 -9.26 0.49
CA PHE A 269 -4.85 -9.38 -0.96
C PHE A 269 -6.24 -9.04 -1.49
N GLY A 270 -6.37 -8.02 -2.33
CA GLY A 270 -7.67 -7.61 -2.86
C GLY A 270 -7.64 -7.26 -4.33
N TYR A 271 -8.70 -7.62 -5.03
CA TYR A 271 -8.97 -7.09 -6.36
C TYR A 271 -9.62 -5.70 -6.25
N PRO A 272 -9.28 -4.75 -7.15
CA PRO A 272 -9.84 -3.40 -7.10
C PRO A 272 -11.37 -3.44 -7.21
N LYS A 273 -12.06 -2.50 -6.56
CA LYS A 273 -13.53 -2.39 -6.64
C LYS A 273 -13.94 -1.91 -8.04
N TRP A 274 -14.20 -2.87 -8.93
CA TRP A 274 -14.76 -2.60 -10.25
C TRP A 274 -16.12 -1.93 -10.10
N SER A 275 -16.34 -0.81 -10.77
CA SER A 275 -17.62 -0.10 -10.73
C SER A 275 -18.69 -0.91 -11.48
N GLY A 276 -19.63 -1.53 -10.75
CA GLY A 276 -20.75 -2.29 -11.33
C GLY A 276 -21.11 -3.56 -10.55
N ARG A 277 -22.14 -4.28 -11.02
CA ARG A 277 -22.40 -5.66 -10.56
C ARG A 277 -21.31 -6.56 -11.12
N VAL A 278 -20.52 -7.17 -10.24
CA VAL A 278 -19.54 -8.18 -10.63
C VAL A 278 -20.28 -9.38 -11.21
N ASP A 279 -19.87 -9.82 -12.41
CA ASP A 279 -20.37 -11.05 -13.01
C ASP A 279 -20.02 -12.25 -12.10
N PRO A 280 -21.01 -13.03 -11.62
CA PRO A 280 -20.74 -14.22 -10.81
C PRO A 280 -19.74 -15.19 -11.46
N GLN A 281 -19.74 -15.31 -12.80
CA GLN A 281 -18.77 -16.16 -13.51
C GLN A 281 -17.33 -15.67 -13.33
N LEU A 282 -17.16 -14.35 -13.28
CA LEU A 282 -15.85 -13.74 -13.05
C LEU A 282 -15.35 -14.02 -11.63
N GLN A 283 -16.22 -13.98 -10.61
CA GLN A 283 -15.82 -14.31 -9.24
C GLN A 283 -15.34 -15.75 -9.11
N ILE A 284 -15.96 -16.67 -9.82
CA ILE A 284 -15.53 -18.07 -9.84
C ILE A 284 -14.18 -18.19 -10.54
N LEU A 285 -14.02 -17.51 -11.68
CA LEU A 285 -12.74 -17.50 -12.40
C LEU A 285 -11.60 -16.96 -11.53
N LEU A 286 -11.85 -15.91 -10.74
CA LEU A 286 -10.89 -15.44 -9.74
C LEU A 286 -10.56 -16.50 -8.70
N SER A 287 -11.57 -17.21 -8.18
CA SER A 287 -11.36 -18.27 -7.19
C SER A 287 -10.49 -19.41 -7.76
N TYR A 288 -10.67 -19.73 -9.05
CA TYR A 288 -9.82 -20.68 -9.77
C TYR A 288 -8.38 -20.17 -9.91
N LEU A 289 -8.20 -18.91 -10.29
CA LEU A 289 -6.88 -18.28 -10.39
C LEU A 289 -6.15 -18.26 -9.04
N ASP A 290 -6.87 -17.94 -7.97
CA ASP A 290 -6.32 -17.93 -6.62
C ASP A 290 -5.87 -19.34 -6.19
N ASP A 291 -6.64 -20.37 -6.51
CA ASP A 291 -6.31 -21.77 -6.25
C ASP A 291 -5.08 -22.27 -7.05
N THR A 292 -4.79 -21.70 -8.23
CA THR A 292 -3.61 -22.04 -9.02
C THR A 292 -2.37 -21.24 -8.62
N GLN A 293 -2.52 -20.01 -8.12
CA GLN A 293 -1.42 -19.09 -7.79
C GLN A 293 -0.84 -19.26 -6.37
N THR A 294 -0.98 -20.43 -5.76
CA THR A 294 -0.53 -20.69 -4.39
C THR A 294 0.95 -20.37 -4.13
N ALA A 295 1.82 -20.56 -5.12
CA ALA A 295 3.24 -20.20 -5.03
C ALA A 295 3.44 -18.68 -4.91
N SER A 296 2.70 -17.89 -5.68
CA SER A 296 2.74 -16.42 -5.63
C SER A 296 2.27 -15.90 -4.27
N TYR A 297 1.22 -16.48 -3.67
CA TYR A 297 0.82 -16.13 -2.31
C TYR A 297 1.91 -16.44 -1.29
N ARG A 298 2.56 -17.61 -1.36
CA ARG A 298 3.65 -17.95 -0.44
C ARG A 298 4.84 -17.01 -0.57
N GLU A 299 5.22 -16.66 -1.79
CA GLU A 299 6.29 -15.70 -2.05
C GLU A 299 5.91 -14.31 -1.49
N ALA A 300 4.69 -13.85 -1.77
CA ALA A 300 4.19 -12.58 -1.27
C ALA A 300 4.14 -12.54 0.26
N LEU A 301 3.83 -13.65 0.94
CA LEU A 301 3.83 -13.76 2.41
C LEU A 301 5.24 -13.79 3.03
N ALA A 302 6.29 -14.09 2.27
CA ALA A 302 7.64 -14.11 2.80
C ALA A 302 8.09 -12.73 3.30
N ALA A 303 9.07 -12.72 4.21
CA ALA A 303 9.77 -11.48 4.53
C ALA A 303 10.50 -10.97 3.28
N PRO A 304 10.49 -9.65 3.03
CA PRO A 304 11.09 -9.10 1.82
C PRO A 304 12.60 -9.28 1.81
N ALA A 305 13.16 -9.55 0.62
CA ALA A 305 14.60 -9.71 0.44
C ALA A 305 15.38 -8.38 0.59
N LEU A 306 14.75 -7.28 0.16
CA LEU A 306 15.27 -5.92 0.24
C LEU A 306 14.35 -5.09 1.13
N ILE A 307 14.94 -4.39 2.09
CA ILE A 307 14.22 -3.67 3.12
C ILE A 307 14.37 -2.17 2.88
N ARG A 308 13.29 -1.44 3.11
CA ARG A 308 13.26 0.01 2.98
C ARG A 308 14.05 0.69 4.10
N SER A 309 14.90 1.64 3.73
CA SER A 309 15.47 2.61 4.67
C SER A 309 14.51 3.77 4.84
N HIS A 310 14.08 4.05 6.07
CA HIS A 310 13.22 5.19 6.35
C HIS A 310 14.05 6.43 6.72
N PRO A 311 13.80 7.59 6.08
CA PRO A 311 14.48 8.83 6.44
C PRO A 311 13.91 9.45 7.74
N LEU A 312 12.73 9.02 8.17
CA LEU A 312 12.05 9.43 9.39
C LEU A 312 11.72 8.18 10.22
N GLU A 313 12.04 8.21 11.52
CA GLU A 313 11.90 7.06 12.40
C GLU A 313 10.42 6.78 12.74
N PRO A 314 9.85 5.61 12.42
CA PRO A 314 8.43 5.31 12.68
C PRO A 314 8.00 5.43 14.15
N SER A 315 8.95 5.29 15.09
CA SER A 315 8.67 5.43 16.53
C SER A 315 8.45 6.87 16.98
N ASP A 316 8.81 7.86 16.16
CA ASP A 316 8.80 9.26 16.57
C ASP A 316 7.46 9.94 16.30
N GLY A 317 6.58 9.33 15.50
CA GLY A 317 5.29 9.92 15.14
C GLY A 317 4.48 9.11 14.13
N TYR A 318 3.34 9.67 13.75
CA TYR A 318 2.54 9.16 12.64
C TYR A 318 3.29 9.44 11.35
N LEU A 319 3.71 8.38 10.67
CA LEU A 319 4.52 8.43 9.45
C LEU A 319 3.68 8.02 8.25
N ILE A 320 3.80 8.78 7.16
CA ILE A 320 3.35 8.37 5.83
C ILE A 320 4.54 8.50 4.88
N GLU A 321 4.78 7.48 4.08
CA GLU A 321 5.72 7.51 2.97
C GLU A 321 5.03 7.10 1.68
N LEU A 322 5.31 7.84 0.60
CA LEU A 322 4.75 7.61 -0.72
C LEU A 322 5.90 7.54 -1.73
N ASP A 323 5.89 6.50 -2.57
CA ASP A 323 6.81 6.33 -3.69
C ASP A 323 6.05 6.40 -5.01
N ARG A 324 6.36 7.40 -5.83
CA ARG A 324 5.61 7.71 -7.04
C ARG A 324 5.64 6.58 -8.05
N ASP A 325 6.82 6.03 -8.32
CA ASP A 325 6.99 5.01 -9.36
C ASP A 325 6.30 3.71 -8.96
N ALA A 326 6.34 3.36 -7.67
CA ALA A 326 5.59 2.23 -7.14
C ALA A 326 4.08 2.47 -7.16
N LEU A 327 3.61 3.69 -6.89
CA LEU A 327 2.19 4.05 -7.08
C LEU A 327 1.76 3.98 -8.55
N GLU A 328 2.58 4.40 -9.51
CA GLU A 328 2.28 4.25 -10.94
C GLU A 328 2.14 2.78 -11.35
N ARG A 329 2.99 1.89 -10.80
CA ARG A 329 2.87 0.44 -11.00
C ARG A 329 1.60 -0.13 -10.38
N ALA A 330 1.20 0.35 -9.20
CA ALA A 330 -0.07 -0.04 -8.59
C ALA A 330 -1.28 0.37 -9.46
N ASP A 331 -1.26 1.57 -10.06
CA ASP A 331 -2.30 2.03 -10.98
C ASP A 331 -2.34 1.18 -12.27
N GLN A 332 -1.17 0.84 -12.83
CA GLN A 332 -1.10 -0.08 -13.99
C GLN A 332 -1.66 -1.47 -13.67
N ALA A 333 -1.38 -1.99 -12.48
CA ALA A 333 -1.93 -3.25 -12.02
C ALA A 333 -3.45 -3.20 -11.83
N ALA A 334 -3.98 -2.07 -11.33
CA ALA A 334 -5.41 -1.84 -11.22
C ALA A 334 -6.10 -1.83 -12.59
N LEU A 335 -5.46 -1.25 -13.62
CA LEU A 335 -5.96 -1.27 -15.01
C LEU A 335 -6.07 -2.69 -15.57
N ILE A 336 -5.02 -3.51 -15.43
CA ILE A 336 -5.03 -4.90 -15.90
C ILE A 336 -6.13 -5.69 -15.19
N SER A 337 -6.27 -5.48 -13.87
CA SER A 337 -7.32 -6.11 -13.08
C SER A 337 -8.73 -5.67 -13.49
N ALA A 338 -8.88 -4.41 -13.89
CA ALA A 338 -10.13 -3.86 -14.41
C ALA A 338 -10.47 -4.44 -15.79
N GLN A 339 -9.49 -4.56 -16.69
CA GLN A 339 -9.65 -5.20 -18.00
C GLN A 339 -10.14 -6.65 -17.84
N PHE A 340 -9.55 -7.42 -16.92
CA PHE A 340 -10.01 -8.77 -16.60
C PHE A 340 -11.50 -8.82 -16.21
N SER A 341 -11.99 -7.76 -15.54
CA SER A 341 -13.41 -7.64 -15.18
C SER A 341 -14.33 -7.15 -16.29
N GLY A 342 -13.83 -6.98 -17.51
CA GLY A 342 -14.55 -6.40 -18.64
C GLY A 342 -14.69 -4.88 -18.55
N VAL A 343 -14.01 -4.24 -17.60
CA VAL A 343 -13.92 -2.77 -17.51
C VAL A 343 -12.70 -2.34 -18.33
N GLY A 344 -12.92 -2.17 -19.63
CA GLY A 344 -11.90 -1.60 -20.51
C GLY A 344 -11.59 -0.16 -20.13
N TYR A 345 -10.30 0.15 -20.04
CA TYR A 345 -9.77 1.51 -19.91
C TYR A 345 -8.57 1.63 -20.84
N ASP A 346 -8.71 2.44 -21.88
CA ASP A 346 -7.63 2.71 -22.82
C ASP A 346 -6.86 3.94 -22.30
N ASP A 347 -5.63 3.73 -21.83
CA ASP A 347 -4.80 4.81 -21.28
C ASP A 347 -4.18 5.69 -22.38
N THR A 348 -4.27 5.31 -23.66
CA THR A 348 -3.75 6.12 -24.78
C THR A 348 -4.60 7.34 -25.11
N HIS A 349 -5.88 7.32 -24.72
CA HIS A 349 -6.80 8.44 -24.86
C HIS A 349 -6.91 9.28 -23.57
N GLU A 350 -6.15 8.92 -22.52
CA GLU A 350 -6.12 9.67 -21.25
C GLU A 350 -5.39 11.01 -21.48
N HIS A 351 -6.00 12.11 -21.05
CA HIS A 351 -5.31 13.39 -21.02
C HIS A 351 -4.77 13.63 -19.62
N ARG A 352 -3.45 13.50 -19.43
CA ARG A 352 -2.77 13.72 -18.16
C ARG A 352 -1.58 14.65 -18.37
N GLN A 353 -1.67 15.86 -17.82
CA GLN A 353 -0.58 16.85 -17.87
C GLN A 353 -0.14 17.20 -16.46
N ASN A 354 1.15 17.01 -16.19
CA ASN A 354 1.80 17.31 -14.92
C ASN A 354 2.99 18.24 -15.14
N PRO A 355 3.38 19.04 -14.13
CA PRO A 355 4.60 19.81 -14.21
C PRO A 355 5.81 18.85 -14.15
N PRO A 356 7.04 19.33 -14.46
CA PRO A 356 8.26 18.57 -14.22
C PRO A 356 8.30 17.95 -12.82
N LEU A 357 8.67 16.68 -12.76
CA LEU A 357 8.67 15.94 -11.49
C LEU A 357 9.92 16.31 -10.71
N LEU A 358 9.78 17.10 -9.65
CA LEU A 358 10.91 17.47 -8.79
C LEU A 358 11.17 16.45 -7.68
N VAL A 359 10.12 15.79 -7.20
CA VAL A 359 10.16 14.86 -6.06
C VAL A 359 9.52 13.54 -6.46
N ASP A 360 10.17 12.42 -6.20
CA ASP A 360 9.66 11.08 -6.51
C ASP A 360 9.32 10.23 -5.28
N ARG A 361 9.78 10.66 -4.09
CA ARG A 361 9.42 10.05 -2.81
C ARG A 361 9.20 11.11 -1.75
N ILE A 362 8.13 10.95 -0.99
CA ILE A 362 7.68 11.89 0.03
C ILE A 362 7.49 11.11 1.32
N SER A 363 8.21 11.47 2.39
CA SER A 363 7.94 11.01 3.75
C SER A 363 7.43 12.18 4.57
N LEU A 364 6.31 12.01 5.26
CA LEU A 364 5.65 12.99 6.11
C LEU A 364 5.50 12.38 7.50
N GLN A 365 5.85 13.14 8.55
CA GLN A 365 5.71 12.69 9.92
C GLN A 365 5.11 13.77 10.80
N VAL A 366 4.08 13.40 11.56
CA VAL A 366 3.58 14.21 12.67
C VAL A 366 4.10 13.60 13.98
N PRO A 367 5.05 14.26 14.67
CA PRO A 367 5.66 13.70 15.86
C PRO A 367 4.66 13.49 17.00
N PHE A 368 4.85 12.43 17.80
CA PHE A 368 4.01 12.18 18.97
C PHE A 368 4.13 13.32 20.00
N GLY A 369 3.05 13.55 20.74
CA GLY A 369 2.98 14.60 21.77
C GLY A 369 2.87 16.04 21.24
N THR A 370 2.73 16.22 19.93
CA THR A 370 2.61 17.55 19.31
C THR A 370 1.16 17.95 18.98
N GLU A 371 0.19 17.08 19.24
CA GLU A 371 -1.24 17.30 18.94
C GLU A 371 -1.51 17.65 17.46
N GLY A 372 -0.63 17.24 16.54
CA GLY A 372 -0.77 17.58 15.11
C GLY A 372 -0.39 19.00 14.75
N LYS A 373 0.32 19.70 15.64
CA LYS A 373 0.79 21.07 15.40
C LYS A 373 2.13 21.12 14.68
N ARG A 374 2.89 20.02 14.67
CA ARG A 374 4.18 19.94 14.00
C ARG A 374 4.15 18.92 12.86
N LEU A 375 4.77 19.27 11.74
CA LEU A 375 4.94 18.40 10.59
C LEU A 375 6.41 18.38 10.16
N ARG A 376 6.98 17.19 10.03
CA ARG A 376 8.27 16.96 9.40
C ARG A 376 8.05 16.37 8.02
N ALA A 377 8.80 16.80 7.03
CA ALA A 377 8.80 16.18 5.71
C ALA A 377 10.22 15.87 5.24
N TYR A 378 10.33 14.84 4.42
CA TYR A 378 11.53 14.47 3.70
C TYR A 378 11.15 14.20 2.24
N LEU A 379 11.67 15.01 1.32
CA LEU A 379 11.32 14.99 -0.09
C LEU A 379 12.54 14.56 -0.89
N ARG A 380 12.53 13.35 -1.46
CA ARG A 380 13.62 12.86 -2.32
C ARG A 380 13.54 13.53 -3.68
N LEU A 381 14.62 14.17 -4.09
CA LEU A 381 14.70 14.89 -5.36
C LEU A 381 15.04 13.96 -6.53
N THR A 382 14.31 14.10 -7.62
CA THR A 382 14.66 13.54 -8.93
C THR A 382 15.90 14.22 -9.49
N GLU A 383 16.40 13.77 -10.65
CA GLU A 383 17.43 14.51 -11.38
C GLU A 383 17.00 15.94 -11.72
N GLN A 384 15.76 16.12 -12.19
CA GLN A 384 15.18 17.43 -12.47
C GLN A 384 15.05 18.28 -11.20
N GLY A 385 14.66 17.67 -10.08
CA GLY A 385 14.61 18.32 -8.76
C GLY A 385 15.98 18.82 -8.29
N ARG A 386 17.04 18.02 -8.50
CA ARG A 386 18.41 18.43 -8.17
C ARG A 386 18.91 19.58 -9.06
N GLN A 387 18.63 19.51 -10.36
CA GLN A 387 18.96 20.59 -11.30
C GLN A 387 18.22 21.88 -10.90
N TRP A 388 16.93 21.77 -10.57
CA TRP A 388 16.12 22.87 -10.06
C TRP A 388 16.72 23.49 -8.80
N ALA A 389 17.07 22.68 -7.78
CA ALA A 389 17.67 23.19 -6.54
C ALA A 389 19.04 23.86 -6.79
N SER A 390 19.86 23.29 -7.68
CA SER A 390 21.18 23.85 -8.01
C SER A 390 21.15 25.18 -8.77
N ALA A 391 20.04 25.48 -9.47
CA ALA A 391 19.91 26.71 -10.26
C ALA A 391 19.91 27.98 -9.38
N ALA A 392 19.66 27.84 -8.09
CA ALA A 392 19.66 28.91 -7.09
C ALA A 392 20.79 28.77 -6.05
N ALA A 393 21.77 27.89 -6.30
CA ALA A 393 22.91 27.75 -5.41
C ALA A 393 23.61 29.12 -5.23
N ASP A 394 24.02 29.41 -3.99
CA ASP A 394 24.70 30.66 -3.60
C ASP A 394 23.90 31.97 -3.74
N THR A 395 22.59 31.91 -4.01
CA THR A 395 21.72 33.09 -4.09
C THR A 395 20.77 33.14 -2.88
N SER A 396 20.40 34.34 -2.43
CA SER A 396 19.36 34.45 -1.40
C SER A 396 18.05 33.85 -1.91
N LEU A 397 17.30 33.17 -1.03
CA LEU A 397 16.08 32.46 -1.44
C LEU A 397 15.09 33.42 -2.11
N VAL A 398 14.89 34.61 -1.54
CA VAL A 398 13.99 35.66 -2.06
C VAL A 398 14.33 36.06 -3.49
N GLU A 399 15.61 36.31 -3.79
CA GLU A 399 16.06 36.65 -5.14
C GLU A 399 15.84 35.48 -6.12
N ALA A 400 16.03 34.24 -5.62
CA ALA A 400 15.85 33.02 -6.39
C ALA A 400 14.38 32.62 -6.62
N LEU A 401 13.40 33.15 -5.89
CA LEU A 401 11.99 32.73 -6.05
C LEU A 401 11.46 32.94 -7.47
N SER A 402 11.91 34.00 -8.14
CA SER A 402 11.52 34.32 -9.53
C SER A 402 12.10 33.35 -10.55
N THR A 403 13.27 32.75 -10.28
CA THR A 403 13.95 31.80 -11.17
C THR A 403 13.57 30.35 -10.86
N LEU A 404 13.29 30.04 -9.60
CA LEU A 404 12.83 28.72 -9.14
C LEU A 404 11.35 28.46 -9.46
N GLY A 405 10.54 29.51 -9.55
CA GLY A 405 9.12 29.38 -9.88
C GLY A 405 8.90 28.90 -11.31
N LEU A 406 8.23 27.76 -11.48
CA LEU A 406 7.66 27.41 -12.77
C LEU A 406 6.47 28.34 -13.08
N GLY A 407 6.17 28.52 -14.37
CA GLY A 407 4.98 29.23 -14.85
C GLY A 407 3.68 28.72 -14.19
N GLU A 408 2.57 29.44 -14.36
CA GLU A 408 1.28 28.97 -13.81
C GLU A 408 0.93 27.64 -14.47
N PHE A 409 1.03 26.56 -13.68
CA PHE A 409 0.76 25.21 -14.13
C PHE A 409 -0.22 24.58 -13.17
N VAL A 410 -1.39 24.26 -13.69
CA VAL A 410 -2.43 23.51 -13.00
C VAL A 410 -2.40 22.10 -13.59
N PRO A 411 -2.13 21.05 -12.79
CA PRO A 411 -2.22 19.68 -13.28
C PRO A 411 -3.58 19.39 -13.90
N GLU A 412 -3.58 18.77 -15.06
CA GLU A 412 -4.79 18.39 -15.79
C GLU A 412 -4.92 16.87 -15.82
N TYR A 413 -6.12 16.37 -15.55
CA TYR A 413 -6.44 14.97 -15.67
C TYR A 413 -7.86 14.79 -16.19
N GLU A 414 -8.00 14.16 -17.35
CA GLU A 414 -9.26 13.72 -17.92
C GLU A 414 -9.18 12.21 -18.21
N PRO A 415 -9.93 11.37 -17.44
CA PRO A 415 -9.96 9.94 -17.65
C PRO A 415 -10.76 9.60 -18.91
N THR A 416 -10.43 8.49 -19.56
CA THR A 416 -11.13 8.05 -20.79
C THR A 416 -12.55 7.56 -20.55
N ARG A 417 -12.89 7.27 -19.29
CA ARG A 417 -14.21 6.84 -18.87
C ARG A 417 -14.53 7.39 -17.48
N LYS A 418 -15.72 7.96 -17.30
CA LYS A 418 -16.19 8.41 -15.98
C LYS A 418 -16.41 7.22 -15.03
N GLY A 419 -16.09 7.40 -13.76
CA GLY A 419 -16.29 6.41 -12.70
C GLY A 419 -15.15 5.39 -12.56
N VAL A 420 -14.04 5.57 -13.28
CA VAL A 420 -12.82 4.75 -13.17
C VAL A 420 -11.75 5.40 -12.30
N GLU A 421 -11.95 6.66 -11.91
CA GLU A 421 -11.05 7.44 -11.07
C GLU A 421 -10.84 6.75 -9.70
N ALA A 422 -11.85 6.02 -9.23
CA ALA A 422 -11.79 5.21 -8.02
C ALA A 422 -10.86 3.97 -8.13
N LEU A 423 -10.36 3.64 -9.32
CA LEU A 423 -9.36 2.59 -9.52
C LEU A 423 -7.94 3.08 -9.20
N PHE A 424 -7.69 4.39 -9.31
CA PHE A 424 -6.35 4.94 -9.23
C PHE A 424 -6.02 5.44 -7.82
N LEU A 425 -4.77 5.20 -7.42
CA LEU A 425 -4.16 5.70 -6.21
C LEU A 425 -3.33 6.97 -6.47
N LEU A 426 -2.87 7.16 -7.71
CA LEU A 426 -2.05 8.32 -8.09
C LEU A 426 -2.73 9.15 -9.19
N ARG A 427 -3.01 8.55 -10.35
CA ARG A 427 -3.46 9.27 -11.55
C ARG A 427 -4.70 10.13 -11.29
N GLY A 428 -4.58 11.43 -11.51
CA GLY A 428 -5.69 12.38 -11.35
C GLY A 428 -6.16 12.59 -9.91
N THR A 429 -5.50 11.97 -8.94
CA THR A 429 -5.88 12.07 -7.54
C THR A 429 -5.22 13.28 -6.89
N PRO A 430 -5.73 13.75 -5.73
CA PRO A 430 -5.04 14.79 -4.97
C PRO A 430 -3.64 14.36 -4.47
N VAL A 431 -3.32 13.06 -4.39
CA VAL A 431 -1.93 12.58 -4.13
C VAL A 431 -0.99 13.13 -5.21
N GLU A 432 -1.35 12.95 -6.48
CA GLU A 432 -0.56 13.43 -7.60
C GLU A 432 -0.50 14.95 -7.64
N GLN A 433 -1.67 15.59 -7.52
CA GLN A 433 -1.79 17.04 -7.73
C GLN A 433 -1.22 17.86 -6.56
N LEU A 434 -1.39 17.42 -5.31
CA LEU A 434 -0.90 18.14 -4.13
C LEU A 434 0.49 17.70 -3.72
N LEU A 435 0.77 16.40 -3.65
CA LEU A 435 2.01 15.93 -3.03
C LEU A 435 3.16 15.89 -4.04
N PHE A 436 2.94 15.34 -5.24
CA PHE A 436 4.02 15.21 -6.24
C PHE A 436 4.14 16.44 -7.15
N ALA A 437 3.03 17.04 -7.57
CA ALA A 437 3.03 18.28 -8.34
C ALA A 437 3.10 19.54 -7.46
N GLY A 438 2.79 19.47 -6.16
CA GLY A 438 2.83 20.61 -5.23
C GLY A 438 4.17 21.33 -5.11
N PRO A 439 5.31 20.63 -4.97
CA PRO A 439 6.62 21.26 -4.78
C PRO A 439 6.97 22.30 -5.86
N THR A 440 6.49 22.12 -7.09
CA THR A 440 6.69 23.07 -8.19
C THR A 440 6.04 24.43 -7.99
N ALA A 441 4.97 24.50 -7.18
CA ALA A 441 4.27 25.74 -6.87
C ALA A 441 4.82 26.46 -5.63
N LEU A 442 5.67 25.79 -4.83
CA LEU A 442 6.18 26.33 -3.57
C LEU A 442 6.84 27.72 -3.73
N PRO A 443 7.72 27.97 -4.72
CA PRO A 443 8.35 29.30 -4.86
C PRO A 443 7.34 30.44 -5.01
N LYS A 444 6.20 30.21 -5.66
CA LYS A 444 5.15 31.22 -5.79
C LYS A 444 4.43 31.50 -4.48
N VAL A 445 4.18 30.45 -3.70
CA VAL A 445 3.58 30.59 -2.37
C VAL A 445 4.51 31.43 -1.50
N LEU A 446 5.81 31.13 -1.49
CA LEU A 446 6.81 31.89 -0.74
C LEU A 446 6.90 33.35 -1.23
N ALA A 447 6.86 33.58 -2.54
CA ALA A 447 6.90 34.94 -3.10
C ALA A 447 5.67 35.76 -2.70
N ALA A 448 4.50 35.14 -2.64
CA ALA A 448 3.28 35.79 -2.19
C ALA A 448 3.32 36.11 -0.69
N VAL A 449 3.87 35.21 0.13
CA VAL A 449 4.09 35.46 1.57
C VAL A 449 5.03 36.63 1.79
N GLU A 450 6.19 36.64 1.10
CA GLU A 450 7.17 37.72 1.18
C GLU A 450 6.60 39.06 0.69
N ALA A 451 5.81 39.06 -0.39
CA ALA A 451 5.17 40.27 -0.89
C ALA A 451 4.13 40.83 0.09
N ALA A 452 3.39 39.97 0.78
CA ALA A 452 2.41 40.38 1.79
C ALA A 452 3.06 40.80 3.11
N ASN A 453 4.19 40.19 3.47
CA ASN A 453 4.90 40.40 4.73
C ASN A 453 6.42 40.40 4.47
N PRO A 454 7.00 41.55 4.07
CA PRO A 454 8.42 41.62 3.73
C PRO A 454 9.33 41.20 4.88
N GLY A 455 10.36 40.40 4.58
CA GLY A 455 11.28 39.82 5.55
C GLY A 455 10.78 38.51 6.19
N SER A 456 9.69 37.92 5.68
CA SER A 456 9.20 36.64 6.19
C SER A 456 9.95 35.45 5.60
N VAL A 457 10.68 35.63 4.50
CA VAL A 457 11.47 34.59 3.83
C VAL A 457 12.96 34.92 3.96
N GLU A 458 13.73 34.05 4.60
CA GLU A 458 15.16 34.23 4.82
C GLU A 458 16.00 33.02 4.37
N GLY A 459 17.31 33.24 4.21
CA GLY A 459 18.28 32.19 3.89
C GLY A 459 18.53 31.97 2.39
N SER A 460 18.85 30.73 2.04
CA SER A 460 19.18 30.28 0.68
C SER A 460 18.48 28.96 0.37
N ILE A 461 18.59 28.46 -0.86
CA ILE A 461 18.00 27.14 -1.21
C ILE A 461 18.59 25.98 -0.39
N GLU A 462 19.82 26.11 0.12
CA GLU A 462 20.48 25.09 0.94
C GLU A 462 19.90 25.04 2.36
N SER A 463 19.48 26.18 2.90
CA SER A 463 18.89 26.31 4.22
C SER A 463 18.09 27.60 4.31
N TRP A 464 16.82 27.50 4.66
CA TRP A 464 15.88 28.62 4.69
C TRP A 464 14.86 28.50 5.81
N GLU A 465 14.29 29.66 6.15
CA GLU A 465 13.23 29.82 7.13
C GLU A 465 12.14 30.72 6.56
N VAL A 466 10.89 30.36 6.80
CA VAL A 466 9.72 31.12 6.36
C VAL A 466 8.77 31.29 7.54
N GLU A 467 8.50 32.55 7.88
CA GLU A 467 7.47 32.93 8.83
C GLU A 467 6.11 33.02 8.13
N PHE A 468 5.14 32.25 8.60
CA PHE A 468 3.74 32.33 8.18
C PHE A 468 2.95 33.11 9.23
N PRO A 469 2.59 34.39 8.97
CA PRO A 469 1.80 35.17 9.92
C PRO A 469 0.34 34.72 9.94
N VAL A 470 -0.36 35.06 11.02
CA VAL A 470 -1.80 34.82 11.18
C VAL A 470 -2.59 35.56 10.10
N GLY A 471 -3.59 34.91 9.53
CA GLY A 471 -4.48 35.49 8.53
C GLY A 471 -4.55 34.68 7.24
N ALA A 472 -5.41 35.12 6.32
CA ALA A 472 -5.53 34.45 5.04
C ALA A 472 -4.23 34.59 4.23
N LEU A 473 -3.71 33.48 3.72
CA LEU A 473 -2.72 33.51 2.64
C LEU A 473 -3.26 34.39 1.49
N PRO A 474 -2.38 35.09 0.75
CA PRO A 474 -2.80 36.05 -0.29
C PRO A 474 -3.84 35.45 -1.23
N SER A 475 -4.97 36.15 -1.41
CA SER A 475 -6.16 35.64 -2.10
C SER A 475 -5.96 35.28 -3.59
N GLN A 476 -4.79 35.57 -4.14
CA GLN A 476 -4.39 35.27 -5.52
C GLN A 476 -3.86 33.83 -5.67
N LEU A 477 -3.62 33.11 -4.58
CA LEU A 477 -3.23 31.71 -4.62
C LEU A 477 -4.49 30.84 -4.70
N GLU A 478 -4.83 30.35 -5.89
CA GLU A 478 -5.86 29.32 -6.04
C GLU A 478 -5.45 28.08 -5.24
N THR A 479 -6.30 27.70 -4.30
CA THR A 479 -6.06 26.53 -3.44
C THR A 479 -6.44 25.29 -4.24
N ARG A 480 -5.48 24.37 -4.41
CA ARG A 480 -5.74 23.07 -5.05
C ARG A 480 -6.68 22.25 -4.15
N ALA A 481 -7.53 21.43 -4.78
CA ALA A 481 -8.48 20.58 -4.06
C ALA A 481 -7.76 19.68 -3.05
N GLY A 482 -8.22 19.68 -1.79
CA GLY A 482 -7.66 18.91 -0.69
C GLY A 482 -6.63 19.67 0.17
N ALA A 483 -6.35 20.94 -0.13
CA ALA A 483 -5.46 21.78 0.68
C ALA A 483 -6.22 22.74 1.63
N GLU A 484 -7.55 22.68 1.68
CA GLU A 484 -8.40 23.58 2.44
C GLU A 484 -8.11 23.51 3.94
N GLY A 485 -8.05 22.31 4.52
CA GLY A 485 -7.79 22.10 5.95
C GLY A 485 -6.41 22.60 6.39
N LEU A 486 -5.37 22.31 5.60
CA LEU A 486 -4.02 22.82 5.84
C LEU A 486 -3.98 24.35 5.81
N ARG A 487 -4.65 24.97 4.83
CA ARG A 487 -4.73 26.43 4.69
C ARG A 487 -5.45 27.07 5.87
N GLU A 488 -6.59 26.51 6.28
CA GLU A 488 -7.34 26.99 7.44
C GLU A 488 -6.49 26.91 8.72
N ARG A 489 -5.75 25.82 8.90
CA ARG A 489 -4.84 25.65 10.04
C ARG A 489 -3.71 26.66 10.06
N LEU A 490 -3.03 26.86 8.95
CA LEU A 490 -1.97 27.88 8.83
C LEU A 490 -2.49 29.31 9.05
N ALA A 491 -3.77 29.55 8.80
CA ALA A 491 -4.38 30.86 9.01
C ALA A 491 -4.76 31.14 10.48
N MET A 492 -4.88 30.12 11.34
CA MET A 492 -5.34 30.27 12.72
C MET A 492 -4.26 30.73 13.69
N GLU A 493 -3.02 30.29 13.51
CA GLU A 493 -1.89 30.53 14.41
C GLU A 493 -0.63 30.84 13.59
N PRO A 494 0.34 31.61 14.12
CA PRO A 494 1.58 31.83 13.40
C PRO A 494 2.40 30.53 13.35
N HIS A 495 3.00 30.26 12.20
CA HIS A 495 3.84 29.08 11.99
C HIS A 495 5.20 29.48 11.43
N GLU A 496 6.16 28.61 11.60
CA GLU A 496 7.49 28.71 11.04
C GLU A 496 7.77 27.44 10.23
N LEU A 497 8.20 27.62 8.98
CA LEU A 497 8.62 26.54 8.09
C LEU A 497 10.12 26.65 7.85
N ARG A 498 10.87 25.65 8.29
CA ARG A 498 12.29 25.51 7.99
C ARG A 498 12.48 24.48 6.89
N GLY A 499 13.41 24.75 5.97
CA GLY A 499 13.81 23.80 4.95
C GLY A 499 15.31 23.75 4.76
N GLU A 500 15.85 22.57 4.50
CA GLU A 500 17.28 22.36 4.24
C GLU A 500 17.50 21.28 3.16
N LEU A 501 18.52 21.48 2.32
CA LEU A 501 19.02 20.43 1.43
C LEU A 501 19.90 19.46 2.21
N VAL A 502 19.60 18.17 2.09
CA VAL A 502 20.30 17.09 2.77
C VAL A 502 20.74 16.02 1.77
N ASP A 503 21.51 15.04 2.26
CA ASP A 503 22.02 13.92 1.46
C ASP A 503 22.73 14.37 0.18
N GLU A 504 23.65 15.33 0.32
CA GLU A 504 24.40 15.92 -0.81
C GLU A 504 23.47 16.56 -1.87
N GLY A 505 22.39 17.21 -1.40
CA GLY A 505 21.40 17.85 -2.25
C GLY A 505 20.47 16.86 -2.97
N ARG A 506 20.38 15.61 -2.50
CA ARG A 506 19.45 14.61 -3.04
C ARG A 506 18.07 14.65 -2.40
N ALA A 507 17.89 15.39 -1.33
CA ALA A 507 16.60 15.56 -0.70
C ALA A 507 16.44 16.93 -0.01
N ILE A 508 15.20 17.30 0.23
CA ILE A 508 14.82 18.45 1.06
C ILE A 508 14.20 17.92 2.35
N ARG A 509 14.71 18.36 3.50
CA ARG A 509 14.05 18.17 4.79
C ARG A 509 13.27 19.44 5.14
N LEU A 510 12.02 19.28 5.55
CA LEU A 510 11.16 20.38 6.00
C LEU A 510 10.68 20.14 7.43
N ALA A 511 10.52 21.23 8.18
CA ALA A 511 9.88 21.23 9.49
C ALA A 511 8.94 22.42 9.61
N LEU A 512 7.65 22.16 9.83
CA LEU A 512 6.62 23.16 10.10
C LEU A 512 6.24 23.07 11.58
N GLU A 513 6.35 24.17 12.32
CA GLU A 513 6.03 24.25 13.75
C GLU A 513 5.29 25.56 14.08
N PRO A 514 4.45 25.60 15.14
CA PRO A 514 3.88 26.86 15.62
C PRO A 514 4.96 27.74 16.25
N ARG A 515 4.82 29.06 16.11
CA ARG A 515 5.76 30.05 16.65
C ARG A 515 5.50 30.41 18.11
#